data_AF-B7RPN9-F1
#
_entry.id   AF-B7RPN9-F1
#
_cell.length_a   1.000
_cell.length_b   1.000
_cell.length_c   1.000
_cell.angle_alpha   90.00
_cell.angle_beta   90.00
_cell.angle_gamma   90.00
#
_symmetry.space_group_name_H-M   'P 1'
#
loop_
_entity.id
_entity.type
_entity.pdbx_description
1 polymer ?
#
loop_
_entity_poly.entity_id
_entity_poly.type
_entity_poly.pdbx_seq_one_letter_code
_entity_poly.pdbx_strand_id
1 'polypeptide(L)' 'MNLATQQAALPKLTLLGTFGSLTNPGALIRDKHGAIHRVRLNDTIPDGIVAAIGNDSLVLASRGRAITLKLPKG' A
#
# COMPACT_ATOMS: atom_id res chain seq x y z
N MET A 1 16.36 -25.51 -21.48
CA MET A 1 16.13 -24.06 -21.33
C MET A 1 15.13 -23.88 -20.19
N ASN A 2 15.61 -23.63 -18.97
CA ASN A 2 14.71 -23.39 -17.83
C ASN A 2 14.36 -21.89 -17.84
N LEU A 3 13.17 -21.56 -18.35
CA LEU A 3 12.62 -20.22 -18.23
C LEU A 3 12.46 -19.92 -16.74
N ALA A 4 13.11 -18.86 -16.28
CA ALA A 4 13.13 -18.42 -14.90
C ALA A 4 11.80 -17.77 -14.51
N THR A 5 10.71 -18.53 -14.50
CA THR A 5 9.44 -18.09 -13.92
C THR A 5 9.30 -18.76 -12.57
N GLN A 6 9.89 -18.17 -11.53
CA GLN A 6 9.54 -18.51 -10.17
C GLN A 6 8.19 -17.88 -9.85
N GLN A 7 7.24 -18.70 -9.39
CA GLN A 7 5.90 -18.25 -9.02
C GLN A 7 5.99 -17.52 -7.67
N ALA A 8 6.39 -16.25 -7.72
CA ALA A 8 6.42 -15.39 -6.54
C ALA A 8 4.99 -14.97 -6.22
N ALA A 9 4.48 -15.38 -5.05
CA ALA A 9 3.25 -14.80 -4.52
C ALA A 9 3.51 -13.33 -4.17
N LEU A 10 3.11 -12.42 -5.05
CA LEU A 10 3.19 -10.99 -4.77
C LEU A 10 2.21 -10.66 -3.63
N PRO A 11 2.62 -9.84 -2.64
CA PRO A 11 1.68 -9.31 -1.66
C PRO A 11 0.54 -8.60 -2.39
N LYS A 12 -0.71 -8.85 -1.98
CA LYS A 12 -1.92 -8.31 -2.65
C LYS A 12 -1.92 -6.77 -2.75
N LEU A 13 -1.29 -6.10 -1.79
CA LEU A 13 -1.13 -4.66 -1.76
C LEU A 13 0.20 -4.33 -1.10
N THR A 14 0.97 -3.41 -1.67
CA THR A 14 2.30 -3.03 -1.17
C THR A 14 2.39 -1.51 -1.04
N LEU A 15 2.89 -1.02 0.10
CA LEU A 15 3.26 0.40 0.23
C LEU A 15 4.62 0.61 -0.43
N LEU A 16 4.72 1.58 -1.34
CA LEU A 16 5.97 1.92 -2.05
C LEU A 16 6.64 3.17 -1.49
N GLY A 17 5.86 4.09 -0.95
CA GLY A 17 6.36 5.37 -0.48
C GLY A 17 5.28 6.18 0.22
N THR A 18 5.70 7.13 1.03
CA THR A 18 4.85 8.16 1.64
C THR A 18 5.39 9.53 1.19
N PHE A 19 4.54 10.53 1.15
CA PHE A 19 4.89 11.88 0.71
C PHE A 19 3.95 12.91 1.33
N GLY A 20 4.25 14.18 1.11
CA GLY A 20 3.43 15.30 1.60
C GLY A 20 3.89 15.80 2.97
N SER A 21 2.95 16.40 3.71
CA SER A 21 3.20 16.99 5.03
C SER A 21 2.35 16.31 6.09
N LEU A 22 2.60 16.64 7.37
CA LEU A 22 1.79 16.17 8.50
C LEU A 22 0.30 16.52 8.37
N THR A 23 -0.03 17.63 7.70
CA THR A 23 -1.42 18.09 7.51
C THR A 23 -2.04 17.65 6.19
N ASN A 24 -1.24 17.14 5.25
CA ASN A 24 -1.73 16.64 3.96
C ASN A 24 -0.82 15.49 3.47
N PRO A 25 -0.87 14.33 4.15
CA PRO A 25 -0.04 13.19 3.79
C PRO A 25 -0.63 12.44 2.59
N GLY A 26 0.24 11.77 1.84
CA GLY A 26 -0.11 10.89 0.75
C GLY A 26 0.79 9.68 0.68
N ALA A 27 0.34 8.65 -0.02
CA ALA A 27 1.09 7.41 -0.20
C ALA A 27 1.04 6.90 -1.63
N LEU A 28 2.08 6.17 -2.01
CA LEU A 28 2.15 5.39 -3.24
C LEU A 28 1.95 3.93 -2.88
N ILE A 29 0.94 3.30 -3.47
CA ILE A 29 0.65 1.87 -3.29
C ILE A 29 0.75 1.15 -4.62
N ARG A 30 1.18 -0.11 -4.58
CA ARG A 30 1.09 -1.04 -5.70
C ARG A 30 0.01 -2.08 -5.42
N ASP A 31 -0.97 -2.18 -6.30
CA ASP A 31 -2.00 -3.20 -6.19
C ASP A 31 -1.52 -4.59 -6.66
N LYS A 32 -2.40 -5.59 -6.52
CA LYS A 32 -2.14 -6.98 -6.94
C LYS A 32 -1.89 -7.14 -8.45
N HIS A 33 -2.27 -6.16 -9.27
CA HIS A 33 -2.04 -6.15 -10.72
C HIS A 33 -0.75 -5.41 -11.10
N GLY A 34 -0.03 -4.87 -10.12
CA GLY A 34 1.18 -4.10 -10.34
C GLY A 34 0.95 -2.63 -10.66
N ALA A 35 -0.30 -2.16 -10.71
CA ALA A 35 -0.59 -0.76 -10.96
C ALA A 35 -0.26 0.08 -9.72
N ILE A 36 0.30 1.27 -9.96
CA ILE A 36 0.71 2.21 -8.93
C ILE A 36 -0.36 3.29 -8.77
N HIS A 37 -0.81 3.49 -7.54
CA HIS A 37 -1.83 4.47 -7.21
C HIS A 37 -1.30 5.46 -6.18
N ARG A 38 -1.68 6.73 -6.33
CA ARG A 38 -1.54 7.74 -5.28
C ARG A 38 -2.81 7.71 -4.43
N VAL A 39 -2.65 7.65 -3.12
CA VAL A 39 -3.77 7.68 -2.18
C VAL A 39 -3.56 8.73 -1.10
N ARG A 40 -4.65 9.23 -0.55
CA ARG A 40 -4.76 10.18 0.57
C ARG A 40 -5.69 9.65 1.65
N LEU A 41 -5.73 10.34 2.78
CA LEU A 41 -6.70 10.06 3.84
C LEU A 41 -8.12 10.01 3.27
N ASN A 42 -8.89 9.03 3.72
CA ASN A 42 -10.27 8.73 3.31
C ASN A 42 -10.46 8.20 1.88
N ASP A 43 -9.38 8.01 1.10
CA ASP A 43 -9.52 7.31 -0.18
C ASP A 43 -9.99 5.87 0.05
N THR A 44 -10.95 5.44 -0.76
CA THR A 44 -11.44 4.05 -0.78
C THR A 44 -10.70 3.27 -1.85
N ILE A 45 -10.09 2.17 -1.45
CA ILE A 45 -9.42 1.21 -2.34
C ILE A 45 -10.02 -0.18 -2.14
N PRO A 46 -9.77 -1.16 -3.04
CA PRO A 46 -10.36 -2.50 -2.94
C PRO A 46 -10.12 -3.20 -1.59
N ASP A 47 -9.00 -2.91 -0.93
CA ASP A 47 -8.61 -3.52 0.34
C ASP A 47 -9.09 -2.74 1.58
N GLY A 48 -9.73 -1.57 1.44
CA GLY A 48 -10.25 -0.78 2.55
C GLY A 48 -10.20 0.73 2.34
N ILE A 49 -10.38 1.48 3.42
CA ILE A 49 -10.30 2.95 3.43
C ILE A 49 -8.96 3.36 4.04
N VAL A 50 -8.28 4.33 3.44
CA VAL A 50 -7.05 4.90 4.00
C VAL A 50 -7.36 5.69 5.27
N ALA A 51 -7.05 5.11 6.42
CA ALA A 51 -7.36 5.67 7.73
C ALA A 51 -6.21 6.53 8.29
N ALA A 52 -4.96 6.19 7.97
CA ALA A 52 -3.80 6.98 8.38
C ALA A 52 -2.61 6.77 7.42
N ILE A 53 -1.75 7.78 7.33
CA ILE A 53 -0.47 7.74 6.60
C ILE A 53 0.60 8.32 7.52
N GLY A 54 1.59 7.50 7.85
CA GLY A 54 2.76 7.89 8.64
C GLY A 54 4.01 8.07 7.78
N ASN A 55 5.16 8.22 8.42
CA ASN A 55 6.44 8.42 7.70
C ASN A 55 6.85 7.19 6.87
N ASP A 56 6.53 5.98 7.33
CA ASP A 56 6.95 4.71 6.70
C ASP A 56 5.82 3.68 6.59
N SER A 57 4.59 4.12 6.85
CA SER A 57 3.45 3.22 7.01
C SER A 57 2.15 3.84 6.53
N LEU A 58 1.22 2.96 6.16
CA LEU A 58 -0.15 3.30 5.80
C LEU A 58 -1.10 2.35 6.53
N VAL A 59 -2.16 2.90 7.11
CA VAL A 59 -3.19 2.12 7.82
C VAL A 59 -4.46 2.12 6.99
N LEU A 60 -5.00 0.94 6.72
CA LEU A 60 -6.31 0.73 6.12
C LEU A 60 -7.32 0.30 7.18
N ALA A 61 -8.48 0.93 7.18
CA ALA A 61 -9.68 0.37 7.80
C ALA A 61 -10.33 -0.61 6.82
N SER A 62 -10.34 -1.90 7.15
CA SER A 62 -10.84 -2.96 6.28
C SER A 62 -11.68 -3.94 7.07
N ARG A 63 -12.96 -4.10 6.72
CA ARG A 63 -13.87 -5.12 7.30
C ARG A 63 -13.80 -5.19 8.85
N GLY A 64 -13.83 -4.04 9.52
CA GLY A 64 -13.80 -3.95 10.99
C GLY A 64 -12.44 -4.14 11.64
N ARG A 65 -11.34 -4.20 10.88
CA ARG A 65 -9.96 -4.27 11.40
C ARG A 65 -9.06 -3.23 10.75
N ALA A 66 -8.00 -2.85 11.48
CA ALA A 66 -6.92 -2.04 10.95
C ALA A 66 -5.84 -2.94 10.33
N ILE A 67 -5.42 -2.63 9.10
CA ILE A 67 -4.32 -3.30 8.41
C ILE A 67 -3.21 -2.27 8.20
N THR A 68 -2.01 -2.56 8.69
CA THR A 68 -0.85 -1.67 8.50
C THR A 68 0.04 -2.21 7.39
N LEU A 69 0.23 -1.42 6.35
CA LEU A 69 1.28 -1.61 5.35
C LEU A 69 2.52 -0.84 5.81
N LYS A 70 3.67 -1.50 5.79
CA LYS A 70 4.97 -0.86 6.04
C LYS A 70 5.76 -0.80 4.75
N LEU A 71 6.64 0.19 4.65
CA LEU A 71 7.62 0.20 3.56
C LEU A 71 8.43 -1.11 3.57
N PRO A 72 8.64 -1.74 2.40
CA PRO A 72 9.52 -2.88 2.27
C PRO A 72 10.90 -2.54 2.82
N LYS A 73 11.45 -3.45 3.60
CA LYS A 73 12.87 -3.42 3.95
C LYS A 73 13.62 -4.08 2.80
N GLY A 74 14.72 -3.45 2.38
CA GLY A 74 15.61 -3.99 1.35
C GLY A 74 16.21 -5.34 1.72
#